data_AF-A0A1D2MSY0-F1
#
_entry.id   AF-A0A1D2MSY0-F1
#
_cell.length_a   1.000
_cell.length_b   1.000
_cell.length_c   1.000
_cell.angle_alpha   90.00
_cell.angle_beta   90.00
_cell.angle_gamma   90.00
#
_symmetry.space_group_name_H-M   'P 1'
#
loop_
_entity.id
_entity.type
_entity.pdbx_description
1 polymer ?
#
loop_
_entity_poly.entity_id
_entity_poly.type
_entity_poly.pdbx_seq_one_letter_code
_entity_poly.pdbx_strand_id
1 'polypeptide(L)' 'MINGGWSQWSPWSDCQGLCGKGVQKRTRMCNSPAPLNGGRPCSGSSVQKQDCITPCPLKKNN' A
#
# COMPACT_ATOMS: atom_id res chain seq x y z
N MET A 1 -26.98 -10.58 -5.74
CA MET A 1 -25.52 -10.71 -5.50
C MET A 1 -24.90 -9.32 -5.44
N ILE A 2 -24.00 -9.07 -4.50
CA ILE A 2 -23.22 -7.83 -4.43
C ILE A 2 -21.77 -8.20 -4.70
N ASN A 3 -21.19 -7.67 -5.77
CA ASN A 3 -19.76 -7.88 -6.04
C ASN A 3 -18.92 -7.04 -5.07
N GLY A 4 -17.81 -7.60 -4.65
CA GLY A 4 -16.86 -6.92 -3.77
C GLY A 4 -16.24 -5.72 -4.45
N GLY A 5 -16.25 -4.59 -3.74
CA GLY A 5 -15.58 -3.35 -4.13
C GLY A 5 -14.37 -3.07 -3.24
N TRP A 6 -13.31 -2.57 -3.85
CA TRP A 6 -12.13 -2.12 -3.13
C TRP A 6 -12.44 -0.84 -2.34
N SER A 7 -12.03 -0.81 -1.08
CA SER A 7 -11.93 0.42 -0.30
C SER A 7 -10.90 1.36 -0.93
N GLN A 8 -10.91 2.60 -0.46
CA GLN A 8 -9.77 3.48 -0.67
C GLN A 8 -8.49 2.82 -0.14
N TRP A 9 -7.37 3.12 -0.80
CA TRP A 9 -6.06 2.71 -0.32
C TRP A 9 -5.73 3.40 0.99
N SER A 10 -5.08 2.69 1.88
CA SER A 10 -4.43 3.27 3.05
C SER A 10 -3.36 4.29 2.61
N PRO A 11 -2.95 5.18 3.52
CA PRO A 11 -1.69 5.89 3.36
C PRO A 11 -0.54 4.92 3.12
N TRP A 12 0.50 5.43 2.45
CA TRP A 12 1.75 4.68 2.35
C TRP A 12 2.40 4.54 3.72
N SER A 13 2.96 3.37 3.99
CA SER A 13 3.84 3.15 5.12
C SER A 13 5.08 4.03 5.01
N ASP A 14 5.79 4.19 6.13
CA ASP A 14 7.13 4.73 6.08
C ASP A 14 8.02 3.94 5.12
N CYS A 15 8.96 4.65 4.51
CA CYS A 15 9.92 4.05 3.60
C CYS A 15 10.77 3.03 4.38
N GLN A 16 10.75 1.76 3.98
CA GLN A 16 11.63 0.75 4.56
C GLN A 16 13.08 1.07 4.18
N GLY A 17 13.79 1.69 5.10
CA GLY A 17 15.20 2.07 4.97
C GLY A 17 15.51 3.23 5.92
N LEU A 18 16.70 3.22 6.51
CA LEU A 18 17.13 4.33 7.38
C LEU A 18 17.31 5.62 6.57
N CYS A 19 17.90 5.49 5.39
CA CYS A 19 18.00 6.53 4.39
C CYS A 19 18.42 5.94 3.02
N GLY A 20 18.35 6.73 1.97
CA GLY A 20 18.60 6.30 0.59
C GLY A 20 17.39 5.63 -0.03
N LYS A 21 17.61 4.64 -0.89
CA LYS A 21 16.54 3.87 -1.53
C LYS A 21 15.91 2.92 -0.53
N GLY A 22 14.59 2.92 -0.48
CA GLY A 22 13.80 1.98 0.30
C GLY A 22 12.52 1.59 -0.41
N VAL A 23 11.65 0.88 0.30
CA VAL A 23 10.35 0.44 -0.23
C VAL A 23 9.24 0.82 0.73
N GLN A 24 8.18 1.45 0.22
CA GLN A 24 6.97 1.74 0.98
C GLN A 24 5.81 0.88 0.47
N LYS A 25 4.83 0.63 1.34
CA LYS A 25 3.69 -0.24 1.05
C LYS A 25 2.39 0.43 1.45
N ARG A 26 1.31 0.14 0.74
CA ARG A 26 -0.05 0.51 1.14
C ARG A 26 -1.00 -0.65 0.92
N THR A 27 -2.10 -0.66 1.64
CA THR A 27 -3.09 -1.74 1.61
C THR A 27 -4.48 -1.21 1.31
N ARG A 28 -5.36 -2.07 0.82
CA ARG A 28 -6.78 -1.79 0.62
C ARG A 28 -7.58 -3.03 0.99
N MET A 29 -8.84 -2.85 1.34
CA MET A 29 -9.74 -3.93 1.75
C MET A 29 -10.85 -4.13 0.73
N CYS A 30 -11.29 -5.37 0.55
CA CYS A 30 -12.43 -5.68 -0.32
C CYS A 30 -13.74 -5.61 0.48
N ASN A 31 -14.08 -4.42 0.98
CA ASN A 31 -15.22 -4.22 1.88
C ASN A 31 -16.07 -2.99 1.52
N SER A 32 -15.87 -2.37 0.36
CA SER A 32 -16.57 -1.16 -0.06
C SER A 32 -17.22 -1.30 -1.45
N PRO A 33 -18.28 -2.13 -1.59
CA PRO A 33 -18.93 -2.96 -0.58
C PRO A 33 -18.30 -4.36 -0.41
N ALA A 34 -18.59 -5.06 0.68
CA ALA A 34 -18.20 -6.47 0.84
C ALA A 34 -19.03 -7.38 -0.10
N PRO A 35 -18.44 -8.45 -0.66
CA PRO A 35 -19.17 -9.37 -1.51
C PRO A 35 -20.25 -10.13 -0.72
N LEU A 36 -21.48 -10.17 -1.23
CA LEU A 36 -22.63 -10.81 -0.59
C LEU A 36 -23.47 -11.62 -1.59
N ASN A 37 -24.20 -12.62 -1.09
CA ASN A 37 -25.12 -13.46 -1.85
C ASN A 37 -24.49 -14.03 -3.14
N GLY A 38 -23.30 -14.63 -3.03
CA GLY A 38 -22.56 -15.23 -4.14
C GLY A 38 -21.88 -14.24 -5.08
N GLY A 39 -21.74 -12.97 -4.69
CA GLY A 39 -21.01 -11.98 -5.49
C GLY A 39 -19.50 -12.22 -5.53
N ARG A 40 -18.86 -11.72 -6.57
CA ARG A 40 -17.44 -11.98 -6.84
C ARG A 40 -16.54 -11.22 -5.86
N PRO A 41 -15.43 -11.81 -5.38
CA PRO A 41 -14.43 -11.08 -4.63
C PRO A 41 -13.73 -10.05 -5.53
N CYS A 42 -13.09 -9.05 -4.90
CA CYS A 42 -12.33 -8.05 -5.62
C CYS A 42 -11.16 -8.70 -6.35
N SER A 43 -10.97 -8.33 -7.63
CA SER A 43 -9.85 -8.80 -8.43
C SER A 43 -8.62 -7.91 -8.24
N GLY A 44 -7.44 -8.53 -8.16
CA GLY A 44 -6.15 -7.86 -8.00
C GLY A 44 -5.59 -7.94 -6.57
N SER A 45 -4.43 -7.30 -6.34
CA SER A 45 -3.74 -7.33 -5.05
C SER A 45 -4.38 -6.38 -4.03
N SER A 46 -4.45 -6.82 -2.77
CA SER A 46 -4.81 -6.00 -1.60
C SER A 46 -3.63 -5.16 -1.09
N VAL A 47 -2.41 -5.43 -1.57
CA VAL A 47 -1.17 -4.77 -1.17
C VAL A 47 -0.46 -4.21 -2.40
N GLN A 48 -0.01 -2.96 -2.31
CA GLN A 48 0.87 -2.35 -3.29
C GLN A 48 2.21 -1.99 -2.65
N LYS A 49 3.30 -2.17 -3.39
CA LYS A 49 4.65 -1.76 -3.00
C LYS A 49 5.19 -0.80 -4.06
N GLN A 50 5.95 0.20 -3.64
CA GLN A 50 6.69 1.08 -4.54
C GLN A 50 8.02 1.51 -3.92
N ASP A 51 8.96 1.90 -4.77
CA ASP A 51 10.23 2.46 -4.33
C ASP A 51 10.03 3.84 -3.71
N CYS A 52 10.89 4.17 -2.75
CA CYS A 52 10.95 5.47 -2.10
C CYS A 52 12.39 5.88 -1.86
N ILE A 53 12.61 7.18 -1.70
CA ILE A 53 13.93 7.74 -1.40
C ILE A 53 13.80 8.57 -0.12
N THR A 54 14.46 8.12 0.94
CA THR A 54 14.57 8.84 2.21
C THR A 54 15.89 9.61 2.19
N PRO A 55 15.93 10.93 2.47
CA PRO A 55 17.18 11.68 2.47
C PRO A 55 18.16 11.13 3.52
N CYS A 56 19.40 10.86 3.09
CA CYS A 56 20.47 10.47 4.01
C CYS A 56 21.07 11.70 4.68
N PRO A 57 21.35 11.65 5.99
CA PRO A 57 22.22 12.64 6.60
C PRO A 57 23.59 12.51 5.94
N LEU A 58 23.95 13.51 5.13
CA LEU A 58 25.29 13.63 4.59
C LEU A 58 26.22 13.75 5.80
N LYS A 59 27.14 12.79 5.97
CA LYS A 59 28.23 12.98 6.93
C LYS A 59 28.98 14.23 6.47
N LYS A 60 28.87 15.34 7.21
CA LYS A 60 29.77 16.48 7.05
C LYS A 60 31.18 15.94 7.31
N ASN A 61 31.95 15.72 6.25
CA ASN A 61 33.38 15.55 6.41
C ASN A 61 33.93 16.90 6.88
N ASN A 62 34.67 16.82 7.99
CA ASN A 62 35.40 17.89 8.67
C ASN A 62 36.17 18.77 7.68
#